data_AF-A0A945QPA4-F1
#
_entry.id   AF-A0A945QPA4-F1
#
_cell.length_a   1.000
_cell.length_b   1.000
_cell.length_c   1.000
_cell.angle_alpha   90.00
_cell.angle_beta   90.00
_cell.angle_gamma   90.00
#
_symmetry.space_group_name_H-M   'P 1'
#
loop_
_entity.id
_entity.type
_entity.pdbx_description
1 polymer ?
#
loop_
_entity_poly.entity_id
_entity_poly.type
_entity_poly.pdbx_seq_one_letter_code
_entity_poly.pdbx_strand_id
1 'polypeptide(L)'
;MSNLKISIGNTTFKNPIWVASGTFGYGTEAPDLIDVNTLGAIVTKSITRQPREGNPPPRIVETPSGMINSIGLANIGVEKYIKEMLPVYKDFSTKIIMNIAGTDIDEYVEILELMEKISTNIAGYEINISCPNVKKGGMEFGVDSEMTAKLTEELRKRTDRLIIMKLSPNVSDIVSIGKAAENAG
;
A
#
# COMPACT_ATOMS: atom_id res chain seq x y z
N MET A 1 -10.88 -11.57 -28.73
CA MET A 1 -10.72 -10.55 -27.66
C MET A 1 -9.25 -10.45 -27.31
N SER A 2 -8.75 -9.24 -27.02
CA SER A 2 -7.37 -9.00 -26.62
C SER A 2 -7.09 -9.57 -25.23
N ASN A 3 -5.92 -10.21 -25.06
CA ASN A 3 -5.44 -10.69 -23.75
C ASN A 3 -4.79 -9.52 -23.00
N LEU A 4 -5.39 -9.09 -21.89
CA LEU A 4 -4.88 -7.99 -21.06
C LEU A 4 -4.05 -8.46 -19.86
N LYS A 5 -3.84 -9.78 -19.69
CA LYS A 5 -3.11 -10.31 -18.53
C LYS A 5 -1.71 -9.72 -18.44
N ILE A 6 -1.30 -9.37 -17.22
CA ILE A 6 0.04 -8.90 -16.90
C ILE A 6 0.62 -9.71 -15.74
N SER A 7 1.95 -9.73 -15.61
CA SER A 7 2.63 -10.30 -14.46
C SER A 7 3.58 -9.27 -13.85
N ILE A 8 3.61 -9.19 -12.52
CA ILE A 8 4.59 -8.42 -11.76
C ILE A 8 5.26 -9.39 -10.79
N GLY A 9 6.58 -9.56 -10.95
CA GLY A 9 7.30 -10.69 -10.35
C GLY A 9 6.63 -12.01 -10.71
N ASN A 10 6.38 -12.84 -9.70
CA ASN A 10 5.72 -14.14 -9.85
C ASN A 10 4.18 -14.07 -9.75
N THR A 11 3.59 -12.87 -9.70
CA THR A 11 2.15 -12.69 -9.55
C THR A 11 1.51 -12.28 -10.86
N THR A 12 0.54 -13.07 -11.33
CA THR A 12 -0.26 -12.75 -12.53
C THR A 12 -1.58 -12.07 -12.15
N PHE A 13 -1.90 -11.00 -12.88
CA PHE A 13 -3.11 -10.22 -12.75
C PHE A 13 -3.95 -10.33 -14.03
N LYS A 14 -5.28 -10.26 -13.89
CA LYS A 14 -6.23 -10.41 -15.00
C LYS A 14 -6.05 -9.33 -16.06
N ASN A 15 -5.72 -8.12 -15.64
CA ASN A 15 -5.54 -6.92 -16.47
C ASN A 15 -4.72 -5.86 -15.70
N PRO A 16 -4.27 -4.78 -16.36
CA PRO A 16 -3.48 -3.72 -15.71
C PRO A 16 -4.33 -2.67 -14.96
N ILE A 17 -5.66 -2.79 -14.91
CA ILE A 17 -6.52 -1.78 -14.29
C ILE A 17 -6.68 -2.08 -12.81
N TRP A 18 -6.00 -1.29 -11.98
CA TRP A 18 -5.99 -1.41 -10.53
C TRP A 18 -6.56 -0.14 -9.90
N VAL A 19 -7.24 -0.27 -8.77
CA VAL A 19 -7.66 0.90 -7.98
C VAL A 19 -6.55 1.27 -6.99
N ALA A 20 -6.24 2.56 -6.92
CA ALA A 20 -5.14 3.07 -6.11
C ALA A 20 -5.48 3.13 -4.62
N SER A 21 -4.50 2.89 -3.76
CA SER A 21 -4.65 3.03 -2.31
C SER A 21 -5.24 4.38 -1.93
N GLY A 22 -6.26 4.36 -1.08
CA GLY A 22 -6.92 5.57 -0.58
C GLY A 22 -8.08 6.08 -1.44
N THR A 23 -8.30 5.51 -2.62
CA THR A 23 -9.40 5.90 -3.54
C THR A 23 -10.59 4.94 -3.51
N PHE A 24 -10.39 3.71 -3.02
CA PHE A 24 -11.39 2.64 -3.10
C PHE A 24 -11.51 1.84 -1.79
N GLY A 25 -11.28 2.52 -0.67
CA GLY A 25 -11.41 1.94 0.68
C GLY A 25 -10.69 0.60 0.84
N TYR A 26 -11.42 -0.41 1.27
CA TYR A 26 -10.98 -1.80 1.39
C TYR A 26 -11.59 -2.71 0.30
N GLY A 27 -12.24 -2.14 -0.72
CA GLY A 27 -12.81 -2.89 -1.83
C GLY A 27 -14.25 -3.36 -1.62
N THR A 28 -14.91 -2.89 -0.57
CA THR A 28 -16.29 -3.26 -0.21
C THR A 28 -17.26 -2.08 -0.27
N GLU A 29 -16.76 -0.87 -0.49
CA GLU A 29 -17.50 0.38 -0.31
C GLU A 29 -18.28 0.81 -1.55
N ALA A 30 -18.04 0.21 -2.71
CA ALA A 30 -18.65 0.60 -3.98
C ALA A 30 -19.22 -0.59 -4.79
N PRO A 31 -20.03 -1.48 -4.18
CA PRO A 31 -20.56 -2.66 -4.86
C PRO A 31 -21.48 -2.31 -6.04
N ASP A 32 -22.15 -1.15 -6.00
CA ASP A 32 -23.07 -0.71 -7.05
C ASP A 32 -22.37 -0.02 -8.24
N LEU A 33 -21.09 0.33 -8.10
CA LEU A 33 -20.33 1.03 -9.15
C LEU A 33 -19.60 0.07 -10.09
N ILE A 34 -19.06 -1.03 -9.55
CA ILE A 34 -18.27 -1.99 -10.32
C ILE A 34 -18.23 -3.36 -9.64
N ASP A 35 -18.30 -4.42 -10.45
CA ASP A 35 -17.90 -5.76 -9.97
C ASP A 35 -16.38 -5.79 -9.79
N VAL A 36 -15.95 -5.81 -8.54
CA VAL A 36 -14.53 -5.84 -8.15
C VAL A 36 -13.73 -6.98 -8.77
N ASN A 37 -14.38 -8.09 -9.14
CA ASN A 37 -13.75 -9.25 -9.80
C ASN A 37 -13.37 -8.99 -11.27
N THR A 38 -13.79 -7.84 -11.82
CA THR A 38 -13.35 -7.39 -13.14
C THR A 38 -12.00 -6.67 -13.10
N LEU A 39 -11.61 -6.13 -11.95
CA LEU A 39 -10.34 -5.42 -11.76
C LEU A 39 -9.13 -6.38 -11.79
N GLY A 40 -7.97 -5.83 -12.15
CA GLY A 40 -6.70 -6.54 -12.03
C GLY A 40 -6.28 -6.74 -10.58
N ALA A 41 -6.34 -5.66 -9.80
CA ALA A 41 -6.11 -5.67 -8.36
C ALA A 41 -6.82 -4.52 -7.64
N ILE A 42 -6.98 -4.68 -6.32
CA ILE A 42 -7.34 -3.62 -5.40
C ILE A 42 -6.14 -3.35 -4.50
N VAL A 43 -5.63 -2.12 -4.55
CA VAL A 43 -4.67 -1.65 -3.55
C VAL A 43 -5.46 -0.98 -2.42
N THR A 44 -5.49 -1.61 -1.25
CA THR A 44 -6.36 -1.18 -0.15
C THR A 44 -5.89 0.13 0.47
N LYS A 45 -6.76 0.78 1.24
CA LYS A 45 -6.39 1.92 2.10
C LYS A 45 -5.20 1.54 2.99
N SER A 46 -4.23 2.45 3.11
CA SER A 46 -3.08 2.29 3.99
C SER A 46 -3.48 1.83 5.40
N ILE A 47 -2.84 0.77 5.87
CA ILE A 47 -2.99 0.25 7.23
C ILE A 47 -1.74 0.59 8.03
N THR A 48 -1.95 1.11 9.24
CA THR A 48 -0.90 1.34 10.24
C THR A 48 -1.00 0.31 11.37
N ARG A 49 0.03 0.28 12.23
CA ARG A 49 0.09 -0.67 13.34
C ARG A 49 -1.09 -0.51 14.30
N GLN A 50 -1.43 0.74 14.62
CA GLN A 50 -2.59 1.12 15.42
C GLN A 50 -3.62 1.87 14.56
N PRO A 51 -4.91 1.90 14.94
CA PRO A 51 -5.91 2.70 14.26
C PRO A 51 -5.57 4.19 14.25
N ARG A 52 -6.01 4.91 13.21
CA ARG A 52 -5.84 6.36 13.09
C ARG A 52 -7.15 7.01 12.67
N GLU A 53 -7.54 8.08 13.34
CA GLU A 53 -8.71 8.87 12.96
C GLU A 53 -8.47 9.71 11.70
N GLY A 54 -7.22 10.10 11.45
CA GLY A 54 -6.84 11.03 10.39
C GLY A 54 -6.81 12.49 10.84
N ASN A 55 -6.63 13.41 9.89
CA ASN A 55 -6.57 14.84 10.18
C ASN A 55 -7.98 15.43 10.40
N PRO A 56 -8.14 16.59 11.06
CA PRO A 56 -9.43 17.28 11.13
C PRO A 56 -9.98 17.67 9.74
N PRO A 57 -11.32 17.77 9.55
CA PRO A 57 -11.91 18.32 8.34
C PRO A 57 -11.68 19.84 8.23
N PRO A 58 -11.72 20.42 7.01
CA PRO A 58 -11.93 19.77 5.71
C PRO A 58 -10.71 18.97 5.25
N ARG A 59 -10.94 17.77 4.70
CA ARG A 59 -9.87 16.84 4.28
C ARG A 59 -9.62 16.84 2.78
N ILE A 60 -10.51 17.41 1.98
CA ILE A 60 -10.42 17.43 0.52
C ILE A 60 -10.83 18.81 0.00
N VAL A 61 -10.19 19.24 -1.08
CA VAL A 61 -10.56 20.44 -1.83
C VAL A 61 -10.26 20.22 -3.31
N GLU A 62 -11.14 20.72 -4.18
CA GLU A 62 -10.97 20.66 -5.64
C GLU A 62 -9.89 21.63 -6.11
N THR A 63 -9.18 21.26 -7.18
CA THR A 63 -8.26 22.13 -7.91
C THR A 63 -8.51 21.98 -9.42
N PRO A 64 -8.01 22.92 -10.26
CA PRO A 64 -8.11 22.75 -11.71
C PRO A 64 -7.50 21.43 -12.16
N SER A 65 -8.32 20.55 -12.73
CA SER A 65 -7.93 19.20 -13.17
C SER A 65 -7.37 18.29 -12.06
N GLY A 66 -7.77 18.51 -10.80
CA GLY A 66 -7.30 17.68 -9.69
C GLY A 66 -7.99 17.95 -8.36
N MET A 67 -7.35 17.48 -7.29
CA MET A 67 -7.77 17.72 -5.92
C MET A 67 -6.58 17.66 -4.97
N ILE A 68 -6.69 18.35 -3.83
CA ILE A 68 -5.78 18.21 -2.70
C ILE A 68 -6.50 17.39 -1.63
N ASN A 69 -5.76 16.47 -0.98
CA ASN A 69 -6.26 15.74 0.17
C ASN A 69 -5.30 15.84 1.36
N SER A 70 -5.87 15.85 2.56
CA SER A 70 -5.20 15.78 3.85
C SER A 70 -5.94 14.80 4.74
N ILE A 71 -6.02 13.53 4.32
CA ILE A 71 -6.77 12.51 5.08
C ILE A 71 -6.07 12.15 6.40
N GLY A 72 -4.74 12.23 6.46
CA GLY A 72 -3.96 11.91 7.66
C GLY A 72 -3.84 10.41 7.97
N LEU A 73 -3.90 9.56 6.94
CA LEU A 73 -3.87 8.10 7.05
C LEU A 73 -4.97 7.54 7.95
N ALA A 74 -6.20 8.09 7.91
CA ALA A 74 -7.35 7.51 8.60
C ALA A 74 -7.53 6.03 8.22
N ASN A 75 -7.47 5.12 9.19
CA ASN A 75 -7.55 3.67 8.97
C ASN A 75 -7.87 2.89 10.26
N ILE A 76 -8.26 1.63 10.10
CA ILE A 76 -8.75 0.76 11.17
C ILE A 76 -7.65 0.04 11.99
N GLY A 77 -6.38 0.15 11.59
CA GLY A 77 -5.27 -0.60 12.18
C GLY A 77 -5.19 -2.06 11.74
N VAL A 78 -4.02 -2.67 11.87
CA VAL A 78 -3.73 -4.02 11.35
C VAL A 78 -4.59 -5.11 12.00
N GLU A 79 -4.81 -5.07 13.32
CA GLU A 79 -5.60 -6.06 14.06
C GLU A 79 -7.04 -6.16 13.52
N LYS A 80 -7.68 -5.01 13.33
CA LYS A 80 -9.05 -4.94 12.83
C LYS A 80 -9.11 -5.30 11.34
N TYR A 81 -8.12 -4.88 10.55
CA TYR A 81 -8.01 -5.28 9.14
C TYR A 81 -7.91 -6.81 8.99
N ILE A 82 -7.06 -7.45 9.78
CA ILE A 82 -6.93 -8.91 9.82
C ILE A 82 -8.27 -9.58 10.11
N LYS A 83 -8.93 -9.11 11.18
CA LYS A 83 -10.16 -9.73 11.68
C LYS A 83 -11.35 -9.55 10.73
N GLU A 84 -11.48 -8.37 10.12
CA GLU A 84 -12.69 -7.98 9.39
C GLU A 84 -12.54 -8.08 7.88
N MET A 85 -11.37 -7.75 7.33
CA MET A 85 -11.20 -7.68 5.86
C MET A 85 -10.71 -8.99 5.25
N LEU A 86 -9.79 -9.72 5.89
CA LEU A 86 -9.27 -10.96 5.31
C LEU A 86 -10.34 -12.03 5.07
N PRO A 87 -11.37 -12.20 5.93
CA PRO A 87 -12.48 -13.10 5.64
C PRO A 87 -13.25 -12.70 4.37
N VAL A 88 -13.46 -11.41 4.13
CA VAL A 88 -14.19 -10.89 2.96
C VAL A 88 -13.42 -11.19 1.67
N TYR A 89 -12.10 -11.05 1.68
CA TYR A 89 -11.27 -11.29 0.50
C TYR A 89 -11.25 -12.75 0.03
N LYS A 90 -11.75 -13.70 0.82
CA LYS A 90 -11.87 -15.11 0.39
C LYS A 90 -12.85 -15.27 -0.78
N ASP A 91 -13.83 -14.37 -0.87
CA ASP A 91 -14.84 -14.39 -1.93
C ASP A 91 -14.40 -13.58 -3.17
N PHE A 92 -13.21 -12.96 -3.13
CA PHE A 92 -12.70 -12.15 -4.22
C PHE A 92 -11.79 -12.97 -5.13
N SER A 93 -12.04 -12.90 -6.43
CA SER A 93 -11.15 -13.43 -7.47
C SER A 93 -10.12 -12.40 -7.96
N THR A 94 -10.37 -11.11 -7.72
CA THR A 94 -9.38 -10.05 -7.94
C THR A 94 -8.26 -10.12 -6.91
N LYS A 95 -7.06 -9.65 -7.27
CA LYS A 95 -5.91 -9.67 -6.36
C LYS A 95 -6.01 -8.52 -5.38
N ILE A 96 -5.76 -8.80 -4.10
CA ILE A 96 -5.63 -7.77 -3.07
C ILE A 96 -4.15 -7.46 -2.85
N ILE A 97 -3.80 -6.18 -2.90
CA ILE A 97 -2.50 -5.65 -2.48
C ILE A 97 -2.74 -4.81 -1.23
N MET A 98 -2.20 -5.22 -0.09
CA MET A 98 -2.37 -4.48 1.16
C MET A 98 -1.41 -3.29 1.17
N ASN A 99 -1.93 -2.06 1.25
CA ASN A 99 -1.06 -0.92 1.45
C ASN A 99 -0.68 -0.80 2.93
N ILE A 100 0.63 -0.70 3.22
CA ILE A 100 1.17 -0.53 4.57
C ILE A 100 1.76 0.88 4.69
N ALA A 101 1.47 1.54 5.81
CA ALA A 101 2.14 2.77 6.22
C ALA A 101 2.63 2.63 7.67
N GLY A 102 3.73 3.29 7.97
CA GLY A 102 4.38 3.28 9.27
C GLY A 102 5.18 4.55 9.49
N THR A 103 5.49 4.83 10.76
CA THR A 103 6.33 5.94 11.17
C THR A 103 7.76 5.52 11.42
N ASP A 104 8.09 4.24 11.53
CA ASP A 104 9.46 3.76 11.54
C ASP A 104 9.54 2.36 10.94
N ILE A 105 10.76 1.87 10.71
CA ILE A 105 10.99 0.53 10.12
C ILE A 105 10.32 -0.55 10.96
N ASP A 106 10.38 -0.42 12.29
CA ASP A 106 9.82 -1.41 13.22
C ASP A 106 8.30 -1.52 13.04
N GLU A 107 7.58 -0.41 12.87
CA GLU A 107 6.14 -0.45 12.57
C GLU A 107 5.83 -1.18 11.25
N TYR A 108 6.58 -0.93 10.17
CA TYR A 108 6.38 -1.66 8.90
C TYR A 108 6.63 -3.16 9.08
N VAL A 109 7.72 -3.50 9.74
CA VAL A 109 8.12 -4.88 10.02
C VAL A 109 7.07 -5.59 10.87
N GLU A 110 6.59 -4.97 11.95
CA GLU A 110 5.56 -5.56 12.82
C GLU A 110 4.27 -5.86 12.06
N ILE A 111 3.78 -4.91 11.24
CA ILE A 111 2.58 -5.11 10.43
C ILE A 111 2.77 -6.29 9.47
N LEU A 112 3.92 -6.34 8.79
CA LEU A 112 4.24 -7.40 7.85
C LEU A 112 4.30 -8.76 8.55
N GLU A 113 4.99 -8.87 9.68
CA GLU A 113 5.10 -10.11 10.44
C GLU A 113 3.76 -10.61 10.97
N LEU A 114 2.88 -9.71 11.40
CA LEU A 114 1.51 -10.08 11.79
C LEU A 114 0.72 -10.67 10.61
N MET A 115 0.86 -10.06 9.43
CA MET A 115 0.18 -10.53 8.21
C MET A 115 0.74 -11.85 7.68
N GLU A 116 2.06 -12.07 7.74
CA GLU A 116 2.70 -13.30 7.27
C GLU A 116 2.46 -14.49 8.22
N LYS A 117 2.15 -14.24 9.50
CA LYS A 117 1.70 -15.28 10.45
C LYS A 117 0.31 -15.83 10.13
N ILE A 118 -0.43 -15.19 9.25
CA ILE A 118 -1.82 -15.53 8.96
C ILE A 118 -1.93 -16.09 7.55
N SER A 119 -2.63 -17.21 7.41
CA SER A 119 -2.98 -17.74 6.10
C SER A 119 -4.01 -16.81 5.42
N THR A 120 -3.59 -16.17 4.34
CA THR A 120 -4.40 -15.23 3.56
C THR A 120 -4.04 -15.31 2.08
N ASN A 121 -4.98 -14.90 1.22
CA ASN A 121 -4.89 -14.91 -0.24
C ASN A 121 -4.49 -13.55 -0.84
N ILE A 122 -4.06 -12.58 -0.03
CA ILE A 122 -3.52 -11.33 -0.57
C ILE A 122 -2.29 -11.63 -1.45
N ALA A 123 -2.15 -10.89 -2.54
CA ALA A 123 -1.06 -11.08 -3.49
C ALA A 123 0.26 -10.48 -3.01
N GLY A 124 0.19 -9.47 -2.13
CA GLY A 124 1.37 -8.79 -1.62
C GLY A 124 1.05 -7.44 -1.01
N TYR A 125 2.06 -6.59 -0.97
CA TYR A 125 2.08 -5.35 -0.21
C TYR A 125 2.51 -4.16 -1.06
N GLU A 126 1.83 -3.04 -0.90
CA GLU A 126 2.30 -1.72 -1.36
C GLU A 126 2.85 -0.97 -0.14
N ILE A 127 4.13 -0.62 -0.14
CA ILE A 127 4.79 0.04 0.99
C ILE A 127 4.78 1.54 0.75
N ASN A 128 3.99 2.26 1.55
CA ASN A 128 3.84 3.70 1.42
C ASN A 128 4.92 4.46 2.18
N ILE A 129 6.02 4.77 1.50
CA ILE A 129 7.14 5.55 2.05
C ILE A 129 7.02 7.06 1.86
N SER A 130 5.89 7.54 1.32
CA SER A 130 5.69 8.95 0.94
C SER A 130 5.24 9.85 2.09
N CYS A 131 4.98 9.32 3.29
CA CYS A 131 4.40 10.11 4.38
C CYS A 131 5.50 10.81 5.21
N PRO A 132 5.48 12.16 5.33
CA PRO A 132 6.59 12.95 5.89
C PRO A 132 6.67 12.97 7.43
N ASN A 133 5.82 12.21 8.12
CA ASN A 133 5.64 12.35 9.58
C ASN A 133 6.48 11.35 10.36
N VAL A 134 7.73 11.72 10.65
CA VAL A 134 8.58 11.01 11.61
C VAL A 134 9.03 11.96 12.71
N LYS A 135 8.47 11.76 13.91
CA LYS A 135 8.79 12.53 15.14
C LYS A 135 10.20 12.30 15.70
N LYS A 136 11.17 11.91 14.88
CA LYS A 136 12.60 11.77 15.23
C LYS A 136 13.50 12.21 14.08
N GLY A 137 13.43 13.48 13.68
CA GLY A 137 14.47 14.10 12.84
C GLY A 137 14.21 14.20 11.34
N GLY A 138 12.96 14.10 10.87
CA GLY A 138 12.57 14.59 9.54
C GLY A 138 13.12 13.83 8.32
N MET A 139 13.66 12.62 8.49
CA MET A 139 14.07 11.79 7.34
C MET A 139 12.85 11.12 6.70
N GLU A 140 12.41 11.65 5.57
CA GLU A 140 11.34 11.03 4.77
C GLU A 140 11.91 9.76 4.11
N PHE A 141 11.37 8.58 4.43
CA PHE A 141 11.81 7.31 3.81
C PHE A 141 11.85 7.41 2.28
N GLY A 142 10.84 8.05 1.69
CA GLY A 142 10.71 8.21 0.24
C GLY A 142 11.57 9.30 -0.41
N VAL A 143 12.48 9.96 0.32
CA VAL A 143 13.44 10.94 -0.25
C VAL A 143 14.90 10.55 -0.03
N ASP A 144 15.15 9.51 0.77
CA ASP A 144 16.47 8.99 1.07
C ASP A 144 16.61 7.56 0.53
N SER A 145 17.57 7.37 -0.38
CA SER A 145 17.80 6.08 -1.03
C SER A 145 18.31 5.00 -0.07
N GLU A 146 19.13 5.37 0.91
CA GLU A 146 19.69 4.42 1.88
C GLU A 146 18.60 3.90 2.84
N MET A 147 17.75 4.81 3.31
CA MET A 147 16.59 4.46 4.14
C MET A 147 15.55 3.66 3.36
N THR A 148 15.32 3.98 2.09
CA THR A 148 14.46 3.15 1.21
C THR A 148 15.03 1.74 1.07
N ALA A 149 16.31 1.59 0.72
CA ALA A 149 16.96 0.28 0.60
C ALA A 149 16.89 -0.51 1.92
N LYS A 150 17.22 0.12 3.04
CA LYS A 150 17.19 -0.51 4.36
C LYS A 150 15.79 -1.02 4.72
N LEU A 151 14.75 -0.21 4.49
CA LEU A 151 13.38 -0.65 4.72
C LEU A 151 13.02 -1.81 3.79
N THR A 152 13.33 -1.71 2.49
CA THR A 152 13.05 -2.78 1.53
C THR A 152 13.73 -4.08 1.91
N GLU A 153 15.02 -4.07 2.28
CA GLU A 153 15.75 -5.27 2.71
C GLU A 153 15.08 -5.93 3.93
N GLU A 154 14.69 -5.14 4.93
CA GLU A 154 14.03 -5.67 6.12
C GLU A 154 12.68 -6.31 5.79
N LEU A 155 11.89 -5.70 4.91
CA LEU A 155 10.62 -6.28 4.48
C LEU A 155 10.82 -7.52 3.62
N ARG A 156 11.79 -7.50 2.70
CA ARG A 156 12.07 -8.61 1.80
C ARG A 156 12.47 -9.87 2.56
N LYS A 157 13.24 -9.75 3.64
CA LYS A 157 13.66 -10.89 4.49
C LYS A 157 12.50 -11.66 5.12
N ARG A 158 11.29 -11.08 5.16
CA ARG A 158 10.16 -11.56 5.98
C ARG A 158 8.99 -12.12 5.19
N THR A 159 8.97 -11.94 3.88
CA THR A 159 7.92 -12.47 3.01
C THR A 159 8.55 -12.89 1.70
N ASP A 160 7.86 -13.71 0.92
CA ASP A 160 8.14 -13.97 -0.51
C ASP A 160 7.07 -13.35 -1.42
N ARG A 161 6.05 -12.70 -0.84
CA ARG A 161 4.98 -12.05 -1.59
C ARG A 161 5.51 -10.83 -2.34
N LEU A 162 4.72 -10.36 -3.29
CA LEU A 162 5.02 -9.15 -4.05
C LEU A 162 5.16 -7.95 -3.09
N ILE A 163 6.25 -7.21 -3.21
CA ILE A 163 6.45 -5.92 -2.54
C ILE A 163 6.51 -4.86 -3.64
N ILE A 164 5.72 -3.80 -3.48
CA ILE A 164 5.73 -2.62 -4.35
C ILE A 164 6.09 -1.42 -3.49
N MET A 165 7.28 -0.85 -3.69
CA MET A 165 7.66 0.39 -3.01
C MET A 165 6.98 1.58 -3.69
N LYS A 166 6.07 2.25 -2.97
CA LYS A 166 5.36 3.43 -3.49
C LYS A 166 6.20 4.68 -3.26
N LEU A 167 6.94 5.07 -4.29
CA LEU A 167 7.86 6.20 -4.22
C LEU A 167 7.14 7.54 -4.19
N SER A 168 7.72 8.50 -3.49
CA SER A 168 7.28 9.90 -3.52
C SER A 168 7.77 10.57 -4.80
N PRO A 169 6.92 11.33 -5.52
CA PRO A 169 7.38 12.15 -6.64
C PRO A 169 8.12 13.42 -6.18
N ASN A 170 8.07 13.76 -4.89
CA ASN A 170 8.61 15.02 -4.35
C ASN A 170 10.10 14.90 -4.01
N VAL A 171 10.91 14.56 -5.01
CA VAL A 171 12.35 14.31 -4.84
C VAL A 171 13.15 14.94 -5.97
N SER A 172 14.43 15.19 -5.74
CA SER A 172 15.33 15.70 -6.79
C SER A 172 15.74 14.62 -7.79
N ASP A 173 15.95 13.38 -7.33
CA ASP A 173 16.33 12.26 -8.16
C ASP A 173 15.56 10.99 -7.75
N ILE A 174 14.47 10.71 -8.48
CA ILE A 174 13.65 9.52 -8.26
C ILE A 174 14.36 8.22 -8.70
N VAL A 175 15.36 8.32 -9.60
CA VAL A 175 16.05 7.15 -10.16
C VAL A 175 16.93 6.50 -9.10
N SER A 176 17.64 7.29 -8.29
CA SER A 176 18.45 6.75 -7.18
C SER A 176 17.60 5.97 -6.18
N ILE A 177 16.44 6.51 -5.79
CA ILE A 177 15.52 5.89 -4.84
C ILE A 177 14.92 4.60 -5.42
N GLY A 178 14.47 4.65 -6.69
CA GLY A 178 13.93 3.47 -7.37
C GLY A 178 14.96 2.33 -7.49
N LYS A 179 16.20 2.65 -7.87
CA LYS A 179 17.30 1.66 -7.92
C LYS A 179 17.65 1.11 -6.54
N ALA A 180 17.59 1.95 -5.51
CA ALA A 180 17.88 1.52 -4.15
C ALA A 180 16.82 0.53 -3.64
N ALA A 181 15.54 0.78 -3.92
CA ALA A 181 14.47 -0.19 -3.68
C ALA A 181 14.71 -1.48 -4.46
N GLU A 182 14.93 -1.41 -5.78
CA GLU A 182 15.14 -2.59 -6.64
C GLU A 182 16.31 -3.47 -6.19
N ASN A 183 17.46 -2.86 -5.86
CA ASN A 183 18.65 -3.60 -5.42
C ASN A 183 18.47 -4.27 -4.04
N ALA A 184 17.56 -3.76 -3.23
CA ALA A 184 17.27 -4.27 -1.88
C ALA A 184 16.27 -5.45 -1.87
N GLY A 185 15.54 -5.68 -2.97
CA GLY A 185 14.62 -6.81 -3.16
C GLY A 185 13.17 -6.42 -3.45
#